data_AF-A0A954KWE0-F1
#
_entry.id   AF-A0A954KWE0-F1
#
_cell.length_a   1.000
_cell.length_b   1.000
_cell.length_c   1.000
_cell.angle_alpha   90.00
_cell.angle_beta   90.00
_cell.angle_gamma   90.00
#
_symmetry.space_group_name_H-M   'P 1'
#
loop_
_entity.id
_entity.type
_entity.pdbx_description
1 polymer ?
#
loop_
_entity_poly.entity_id
_entity_poly.type
_entity_poly.pdbx_seq_one_letter_code
_entity_poly.pdbx_strand_id
1 'polypeptide(L)'
;LEAVNGQVVTIEEGKSNETTVSVAEGMQFDKGYISPYFVTDPSEMKCVLEDCLILLHEKKISNLREFIPLLEKVAQSGKPLVVIAEDVDGEALTAMVVNRLRGILQIAAVKAPGFGDRRKAMLQDMAVLTGGTVISEDLGIKLDSVELSQLGRAKSVEITKDSTTIIDGLGEKKEIEKRVAQLRRQVEETESEYDREKFHERLAKLTSGVAVISVGAVTEAEMKQTKARMEDALHATRAAVEEGILPGGGVALLRAIPAVEAVKARGDERIGIEILARALEAPIRQISDNCGEDGAVIADEVKSNDKTNVGYNGATGKYVDMFKDGIIDPAKVVKSALRYAASIAGLMLTTQVLVTRTDDPAGGAKPKVEGAVR
;
A
#
# COMPACT_ATOMS: atom_id res chain seq x y z
N LEU A 1 3.73 22.84 0.74
CA LEU A 1 3.62 22.00 -0.47
C LEU A 1 4.89 21.17 -0.73
N GLU A 2 6.10 21.63 -0.36
CA GLU A 2 7.32 20.79 -0.39
C GLU A 2 7.43 19.74 0.73
N ALA A 3 6.54 19.77 1.74
CA ALA A 3 6.56 18.84 2.89
C ALA A 3 5.68 17.57 2.71
N VAL A 4 5.04 17.38 1.55
CA VAL A 4 4.09 16.26 1.34
C VAL A 4 4.79 14.97 0.90
N ASN A 5 6.02 15.05 0.36
CA ASN A 5 6.75 13.87 -0.14
C ASN A 5 7.37 12.97 0.96
N GLY A 6 7.11 13.25 2.24
CA GLY A 6 7.63 12.44 3.35
C GLY A 6 6.63 12.13 4.48
N GLN A 7 5.46 12.79 4.51
CA GLN A 7 4.50 12.59 5.59
C GLN A 7 3.65 11.35 5.32
N VAL A 8 3.91 10.31 6.10
CA VAL A 8 3.09 9.11 6.13
C VAL A 8 1.80 9.46 6.87
N VAL A 9 0.67 9.16 6.24
CA VAL A 9 -0.65 9.28 6.86
C VAL A 9 -1.20 7.87 7.00
N THR A 10 -1.66 7.53 8.19
CA THR A 10 -2.37 6.28 8.52
C THR A 10 -3.75 6.62 9.07
N ILE A 11 -4.73 5.79 8.74
CA ILE A 11 -6.09 5.92 9.22
C ILE A 11 -6.40 4.71 10.11
N GLU A 12 -6.80 4.96 11.35
CA GLU A 12 -7.09 3.92 12.33
C GLU A 12 -8.52 4.05 12.87
N GLU A 13 -9.00 2.98 13.50
CA GLU A 13 -10.29 3.00 14.19
C GLU A 13 -10.19 3.76 15.51
N GLY A 14 -10.98 4.83 15.65
CA GLY A 14 -11.03 5.66 16.83
C GLY A 14 -11.91 5.04 17.92
N LYS A 15 -11.56 5.29 19.19
CA LYS A 15 -12.36 4.86 20.36
C LYS A 15 -13.43 5.87 20.78
N SER A 16 -13.48 7.02 20.10
CA SER A 16 -14.35 8.14 20.43
C SER A 16 -15.35 8.40 19.29
N ASN A 17 -16.40 9.18 19.55
CA ASN A 17 -17.34 9.58 18.51
C ASN A 17 -16.75 10.64 17.55
N GLU A 18 -15.66 11.29 17.94
CA GLU A 18 -15.02 12.34 17.18
C GLU A 18 -13.80 11.80 16.42
N THR A 19 -13.64 12.26 15.17
CA THR A 19 -12.44 12.00 14.39
C THR A 19 -11.34 12.96 14.82
N THR A 20 -10.20 12.41 15.24
CA THR A 20 -9.05 13.19 15.71
C THR A 20 -7.84 12.98 14.83
N VAL A 21 -7.01 14.00 14.68
CA VAL A 21 -5.73 13.91 13.98
C VAL A 21 -4.61 14.10 15.00
N SER A 22 -3.66 13.17 15.01
CA SER A 22 -2.45 13.26 15.83
C SER A 22 -1.22 13.03 14.97
N VAL A 23 -0.07 13.54 15.40
CA VAL A 23 1.22 13.27 14.74
C VAL A 23 2.05 12.44 15.71
N ALA A 24 2.37 11.22 15.31
CA ALA A 24 3.18 10.28 16.06
C ALA A 24 4.61 10.23 15.51
N GLU A 25 5.56 9.86 16.36
CA GLU A 25 6.93 9.57 15.92
C GLU A 25 6.93 8.19 15.24
N GLY A 26 7.23 8.12 13.96
CA GLY A 26 7.14 6.86 13.21
C GLY A 26 7.88 6.94 11.88
N MET A 27 7.92 5.81 11.18
CA MET A 27 8.57 5.72 9.87
C MET A 27 7.92 4.66 8.98
N GLN A 28 8.00 4.86 7.66
CA GLN A 28 7.59 3.88 6.66
C GLN A 28 8.76 3.48 5.74
N PHE A 29 8.78 2.22 5.31
CA PHE A 29 9.70 1.72 4.30
C PHE A 29 9.03 0.70 3.36
N ASP A 30 9.57 0.59 2.15
CA ASP A 30 8.96 -0.13 1.02
C ASP A 30 9.34 -1.62 1.02
N LYS A 31 9.03 -2.30 2.12
CA LYS A 31 9.10 -3.75 2.26
C LYS A 31 7.85 -4.21 2.99
N GLY A 32 7.08 -5.10 2.37
CA GLY A 32 5.91 -5.71 2.98
C GLY A 32 6.19 -7.06 3.62
N TYR A 33 5.11 -7.74 4.00
CA TYR A 33 5.19 -9.06 4.63
C TYR A 33 5.84 -10.08 3.69
N ILE A 34 6.71 -10.94 4.23
CA ILE A 34 7.35 -12.02 3.47
C ILE A 34 6.33 -13.10 3.07
N SER A 35 5.28 -13.26 3.87
CA SER A 35 4.23 -14.26 3.65
C SER A 35 2.83 -13.65 3.86
N PRO A 36 1.86 -13.88 2.95
CA PRO A 36 0.49 -13.41 3.12
C PRO A 36 -0.22 -14.07 4.31
N TYR A 37 0.32 -15.17 4.84
CA TYR A 37 -0.23 -15.82 6.04
C TYR A 37 -0.05 -15.00 7.33
N PHE A 38 0.69 -13.89 7.28
CA PHE A 38 0.78 -12.95 8.41
C PHE A 38 -0.38 -11.96 8.48
N VAL A 39 -1.19 -11.84 7.43
CA VAL A 39 -2.35 -10.92 7.36
C VAL A 39 -3.27 -11.13 8.56
N THR A 40 -3.60 -10.04 9.25
CA THR A 40 -4.54 -10.01 10.37
C THR A 40 -5.90 -9.50 9.94
N ASP A 41 -5.94 -8.67 8.90
CA ASP A 41 -7.15 -8.14 8.28
C ASP A 41 -7.26 -8.65 6.84
N PRO A 42 -8.05 -9.71 6.59
CA PRO A 42 -8.23 -10.27 5.25
C PRO A 42 -8.98 -9.34 4.29
N SER A 43 -9.72 -8.35 4.79
CA SER A 43 -10.50 -7.44 3.94
C SER A 43 -9.61 -6.40 3.28
N GLU A 44 -8.68 -5.83 4.06
CA GLU A 44 -7.71 -4.84 3.60
C GLU A 44 -6.38 -5.47 3.17
N MET A 45 -6.20 -6.78 3.36
CA MET A 45 -4.95 -7.51 3.08
C MET A 45 -3.74 -6.91 3.81
N LYS A 46 -3.94 -6.53 5.08
CA LYS A 46 -2.90 -5.95 5.95
C LYS A 46 -2.65 -6.77 7.21
N CYS A 47 -1.43 -6.67 7.73
CA CYS A 47 -1.07 -7.16 9.05
C CYS A 47 -0.90 -5.97 9.98
N VAL A 48 -1.71 -5.91 11.04
CA VAL A 48 -1.69 -4.86 12.06
C VAL A 48 -1.36 -5.52 13.39
N LEU A 49 -0.23 -5.14 13.98
CA LEU A 49 0.20 -5.63 15.28
C LEU A 49 0.27 -4.45 16.26
N GLU A 50 -0.55 -4.48 17.31
CA GLU A 50 -0.58 -3.47 18.38
C GLU A 50 0.36 -3.85 19.54
N ASP A 51 0.92 -2.85 20.23
CA ASP A 51 1.86 -2.98 21.35
C ASP A 51 2.93 -4.06 21.11
N CYS A 52 3.60 -3.97 19.96
CA CYS A 52 4.46 -5.02 19.46
C CYS A 52 5.93 -4.80 19.79
N LEU A 53 6.65 -5.92 19.91
CA LEU A 53 8.10 -5.99 19.96
C LEU A 53 8.67 -6.05 18.53
N ILE A 54 9.85 -5.48 18.31
CA ILE A 54 10.50 -5.40 16.99
C ILE A 54 11.91 -5.98 17.10
N LEU A 55 12.14 -7.11 16.41
CA LEU A 55 13.47 -7.67 16.22
C LEU A 55 14.12 -7.03 14.98
N LEU A 56 15.29 -6.42 15.18
CA LEU A 56 16.11 -5.84 14.12
C LEU A 56 17.35 -6.70 13.93
N HIS A 57 17.37 -7.56 12.91
CA HIS A 57 18.44 -8.53 12.69
C HIS A 57 19.18 -8.24 11.38
N GLU A 58 20.51 -8.16 11.41
CA GLU A 58 21.28 -7.75 10.23
C GLU A 58 21.30 -8.81 9.12
N LYS A 59 21.39 -10.08 9.51
CA LYS A 59 21.54 -11.23 8.60
C LYS A 59 20.22 -11.96 8.36
N LYS A 60 20.28 -12.98 7.50
CA LYS A 60 19.16 -13.89 7.26
C LYS A 60 18.86 -14.76 8.48
N ILE A 61 17.58 -15.07 8.67
CA ILE A 61 17.11 -16.02 9.69
C ILE A 61 16.51 -17.22 8.95
N SER A 62 17.29 -18.31 8.87
CA SER A 62 16.90 -19.57 8.24
C SER A 62 16.79 -20.72 9.24
N ASN A 63 17.65 -20.70 10.26
CA ASN A 63 17.78 -21.76 11.26
C ASN A 63 16.78 -21.56 12.41
N LEU A 64 15.84 -22.49 12.53
CA LEU A 64 14.85 -22.46 13.60
C LEU A 64 15.47 -22.59 15.00
N ARG A 65 16.55 -23.38 15.16
CA ARG A 65 17.15 -23.67 16.48
C ARG A 65 17.67 -22.41 17.16
N GLU A 66 18.28 -21.51 16.39
CA GLU A 66 18.80 -20.24 16.89
C GLU A 66 17.68 -19.26 17.25
N PHE A 67 16.49 -19.44 16.67
CA PHE A 67 15.38 -18.52 16.84
C PHE A 67 14.38 -18.95 17.92
N ILE A 68 14.29 -20.25 18.24
CA ILE A 68 13.42 -20.82 19.28
C ILE A 68 13.53 -20.06 20.62
N PRO A 69 14.74 -19.78 21.17
CA PRO A 69 14.84 -19.13 22.48
C PRO A 69 14.14 -17.77 22.53
N LEU A 70 14.21 -17.00 21.45
CA LEU A 70 13.55 -15.71 21.35
C LEU A 70 12.03 -15.87 21.19
N LEU A 71 11.58 -16.81 20.36
CA LEU A 71 10.16 -17.10 20.17
C LEU A 71 9.48 -17.52 21.47
N GLU A 72 10.14 -18.33 22.30
CA GLU A 72 9.63 -18.75 23.61
C GLU A 72 9.49 -17.57 24.58
N LYS A 73 10.49 -16.69 24.66
CA LYS A 73 10.43 -15.47 25.50
C LYS A 73 9.29 -14.55 25.06
N VAL A 74 9.11 -14.38 23.76
CA VAL A 74 8.02 -13.57 23.20
C VAL A 74 6.66 -14.21 23.48
N ALA A 75 6.52 -15.52 23.29
CA ALA A 75 5.29 -16.25 23.62
C ALA A 75 4.88 -16.04 25.07
N GLN A 76 5.84 -16.10 26.00
CA GLN A 76 5.61 -15.87 27.43
C GLN A 76 5.19 -14.43 27.74
N SER A 77 5.70 -13.45 26.98
CA SER A 77 5.32 -12.05 27.14
C SER A 77 3.90 -11.75 26.68
N GLY A 78 3.32 -12.61 25.82
CA GLY A 78 2.02 -12.40 25.18
C GLY A 78 1.98 -11.25 24.18
N LYS A 79 3.09 -10.55 23.95
CA LYS A 79 3.16 -9.42 23.01
C LYS A 79 3.39 -9.90 21.58
N PRO A 80 2.83 -9.20 20.56
CA PRO A 80 3.17 -9.47 19.17
C PRO A 80 4.63 -9.19 18.85
N LEU A 81 5.17 -9.84 17.81
CA LEU A 81 6.54 -9.65 17.34
C LEU A 81 6.59 -9.35 15.84
N VAL A 82 7.29 -8.27 15.49
CA VAL A 82 7.68 -7.96 14.11
C VAL A 82 9.15 -8.32 13.95
N VAL A 83 9.47 -9.14 12.95
CA VAL A 83 10.85 -9.50 12.59
C VAL A 83 11.26 -8.74 11.34
N ILE A 84 12.27 -7.88 11.48
CA ILE A 84 12.90 -7.16 10.37
C ILE A 84 14.33 -7.70 10.22
N ALA A 85 14.55 -8.48 9.17
CA ALA A 85 15.83 -9.16 8.91
C ALA A 85 16.28 -8.99 7.46
N GLU A 86 17.52 -9.28 7.08
CA GLU A 86 17.91 -9.34 5.65
C GLU A 86 16.92 -10.19 4.84
N ASP A 87 16.61 -11.37 5.38
CA ASP A 87 15.58 -12.28 4.88
C ASP A 87 15.14 -13.22 6.00
N VAL A 88 13.94 -13.78 5.88
CA VAL A 88 13.46 -14.85 6.74
C VAL A 88 12.93 -15.96 5.83
N ASP A 89 13.58 -17.12 5.86
CA ASP A 89 13.28 -18.22 4.95
C ASP A 89 13.37 -19.60 5.65
N GLY A 90 13.22 -20.67 4.87
CA GLY A 90 13.41 -22.04 5.33
C GLY A 90 12.51 -22.46 6.49
N GLU A 91 13.11 -23.16 7.46
CA GLU A 91 12.41 -23.69 8.63
C GLU A 91 11.92 -22.59 9.56
N ALA A 92 12.67 -21.48 9.68
CA ALA A 92 12.29 -20.35 10.50
C ALA A 92 10.98 -19.70 10.01
N LEU A 93 10.89 -19.38 8.71
CA LEU A 93 9.67 -18.81 8.12
C LEU A 93 8.48 -19.76 8.28
N THR A 94 8.69 -21.05 8.02
CA THR A 94 7.65 -22.08 8.12
C THR A 94 7.11 -22.15 9.56
N ALA A 95 7.99 -22.16 10.55
CA ALA A 95 7.59 -22.17 11.95
C ALA A 95 6.81 -20.91 12.35
N MET A 96 7.23 -19.72 11.90
CA MET A 96 6.50 -18.47 12.16
C MET A 96 5.08 -18.52 11.60
N VAL A 97 4.94 -18.94 10.34
CA VAL A 97 3.63 -19.05 9.67
C VAL A 97 2.73 -20.05 10.40
N VAL A 98 3.24 -21.23 10.75
CA VAL A 98 2.46 -22.25 11.46
C VAL A 98 2.01 -21.75 12.84
N ASN A 99 2.89 -21.08 13.60
CA ASN A 99 2.54 -20.54 14.91
C ASN A 99 1.52 -19.40 14.81
N ARG A 100 1.62 -18.55 13.77
CA ARG A 100 0.65 -17.49 13.49
C ARG A 100 -0.73 -18.05 13.16
N LEU A 101 -0.80 -19.04 12.28
CA LEU A 101 -2.05 -19.68 11.86
C LEU A 101 -2.72 -20.46 13.00
N ARG A 102 -1.91 -21.01 13.93
CA ARG A 102 -2.41 -21.66 15.15
C ARG A 102 -2.78 -20.68 16.27
N GLY A 103 -2.54 -19.38 16.09
CA GLY A 103 -2.81 -18.36 17.11
C GLY A 103 -1.90 -18.42 18.34
N ILE A 104 -0.79 -19.17 18.27
CA ILE A 104 0.17 -19.31 19.37
C ILE A 104 1.01 -18.04 19.51
N LEU A 105 1.41 -17.46 18.38
CA LEU A 105 2.18 -16.22 18.31
C LEU A 105 1.53 -15.24 17.35
N GLN A 106 1.38 -13.99 17.78
CA GLN A 106 1.08 -12.88 16.88
C GLN A 106 2.40 -12.38 16.30
N ILE A 107 2.74 -12.82 15.09
CA ILE A 107 4.07 -12.59 14.52
C ILE A 107 4.00 -12.28 13.03
N ALA A 108 4.88 -11.40 12.56
CA ALA A 108 5.07 -11.09 11.15
C ALA A 108 6.56 -10.91 10.80
N ALA A 109 6.92 -11.23 9.56
CA ALA A 109 8.29 -11.09 9.05
C ALA A 109 8.33 -10.14 7.84
N VAL A 110 9.30 -9.24 7.82
CA VAL A 110 9.54 -8.24 6.78
C VAL A 110 11.04 -8.21 6.46
N LYS A 111 11.38 -7.97 5.19
CA LYS A 111 12.78 -7.76 4.80
C LYS A 111 13.25 -6.37 5.21
N ALA A 112 14.49 -6.27 5.67
CA ALA A 112 15.12 -4.99 5.96
C ALA A 112 15.29 -4.18 4.66
N PRO A 113 15.06 -2.86 4.69
CA PRO A 113 15.26 -1.99 3.53
C PRO A 113 16.75 -1.76 3.25
N GLY A 114 17.07 -1.47 1.99
CA GLY A 114 18.44 -1.21 1.55
C GLY A 114 19.29 -2.47 1.41
N PHE A 115 20.58 -2.27 1.10
CA PHE A 115 21.57 -3.33 0.89
C PHE A 115 22.90 -2.94 1.52
N GLY A 116 23.71 -3.92 1.93
CA GLY A 116 25.04 -3.70 2.52
C GLY A 116 25.02 -2.72 3.69
N ASP A 117 25.96 -1.77 3.70
CA ASP A 117 26.08 -0.78 4.79
C ASP A 117 24.86 0.13 4.92
N ARG A 118 24.14 0.39 3.81
CA ARG A 118 22.88 1.16 3.88
C ARG A 118 21.84 0.42 4.70
N ARG A 119 21.73 -0.90 4.56
CA ARG A 119 20.81 -1.71 5.36
C ARG A 119 21.17 -1.64 6.85
N LYS A 120 22.45 -1.79 7.19
CA LYS A 120 22.93 -1.63 8.58
C LYS A 120 22.57 -0.25 9.14
N ALA A 121 22.80 0.80 8.35
CA ALA A 121 22.50 2.17 8.75
C ALA A 121 20.99 2.42 8.94
N MET A 122 20.14 1.85 8.09
CA MET A 122 18.68 1.94 8.21
C MET A 122 18.13 1.09 9.37
N LEU A 123 18.71 -0.09 9.63
CA LEU A 123 18.42 -0.88 10.84
C LEU A 123 18.75 -0.09 12.10
N GLN A 124 19.87 0.64 12.10
CA GLN A 124 20.23 1.51 13.21
C GLN A 124 19.25 2.69 13.37
N ASP A 125 18.72 3.24 12.27
CA ASP A 125 17.69 4.29 12.34
C ASP A 125 16.41 3.75 12.99
N MET A 126 15.97 2.54 12.60
CA MET A 126 14.83 1.85 13.21
C MET A 126 15.09 1.52 14.69
N ALA A 127 16.31 1.12 15.04
CA ALA A 127 16.70 0.82 16.41
C ALA A 127 16.57 2.05 17.31
N VAL A 128 17.07 3.20 16.86
CA VAL A 128 16.96 4.46 17.59
C VAL A 128 15.49 4.90 17.72
N LEU A 129 14.70 4.79 16.65
CA LEU A 129 13.27 5.14 16.67
C LEU A 129 12.46 4.28 17.65
N THR A 130 12.79 2.99 17.76
CA THR A 130 11.99 2.02 18.53
C THR A 130 12.58 1.71 19.91
N GLY A 131 13.77 2.24 20.22
CA GLY A 131 14.51 1.91 21.45
C GLY A 131 15.14 0.51 21.47
N GLY A 132 15.22 -0.15 20.31
CA GLY A 132 15.81 -1.49 20.17
C GLY A 132 17.33 -1.47 19.93
N THR A 133 17.93 -2.65 19.90
CA THR A 133 19.32 -2.88 19.49
C THR A 133 19.36 -3.65 18.19
N VAL A 134 20.21 -3.25 17.24
CA VAL A 134 20.46 -4.04 16.02
C VAL A 134 21.26 -5.28 16.40
N ILE A 135 20.69 -6.45 16.14
CA ILE A 135 21.36 -7.73 16.35
C ILE A 135 22.26 -8.01 15.14
N SER A 136 23.56 -7.84 15.37
CA SER A 136 24.62 -8.02 14.37
C SER A 136 25.73 -8.88 14.93
N GLU A 137 26.27 -9.76 14.08
CA GLU A 137 27.47 -10.55 14.42
C GLU A 137 28.70 -9.67 14.63
N ASP A 138 28.77 -8.49 14.01
CA ASP A 138 29.88 -7.54 14.19
C ASP A 138 29.93 -7.02 15.64
N LEU A 139 28.78 -6.99 16.32
CA LEU A 139 28.65 -6.64 17.74
C LEU A 139 28.83 -7.87 18.66
N GLY A 140 29.06 -9.05 18.10
CA GLY A 140 29.19 -10.31 18.84
C GLY A 140 27.89 -10.84 19.43
N ILE A 141 26.73 -10.29 19.03
CA ILE A 141 25.42 -10.70 19.55
C ILE A 141 24.84 -11.80 18.67
N LYS A 142 24.54 -12.96 19.28
CA LYS A 142 23.90 -14.09 18.58
C LYS A 142 22.40 -14.09 18.80
N LEU A 143 21.64 -14.58 17.81
CA LEU A 143 20.17 -14.63 17.84
C LEU A 143 19.62 -15.44 19.02
N ASP A 144 20.29 -16.53 19.39
CA ASP A 144 19.93 -17.42 20.50
C ASP A 144 20.11 -16.78 21.90
N SER A 145 20.91 -15.71 21.97
CA SER A 145 21.21 -14.96 23.20
C SER A 145 20.43 -13.66 23.36
N VAL A 146 19.51 -13.36 22.44
CA VAL A 146 18.75 -12.10 22.46
C VAL A 146 17.80 -12.05 23.65
N GLU A 147 17.78 -10.93 24.35
CA GLU A 147 16.86 -10.62 25.44
C GLU A 147 15.74 -9.69 25.00
N LEU A 148 14.58 -9.76 25.67
CA LEU A 148 13.42 -8.92 25.37
C LEU A 148 13.71 -7.41 25.53
N SER A 149 14.70 -7.04 26.35
CA SER A 149 15.15 -5.66 26.53
C SER A 149 15.92 -5.11 25.33
N GLN A 150 16.41 -5.98 24.44
CA GLN A 150 17.11 -5.59 23.22
C GLN A 150 16.16 -5.39 22.03
N LEU A 151 14.91 -5.81 22.14
CA LEU A 151 13.90 -5.63 21.11
C LEU A 151 13.38 -4.18 21.12
N GLY A 152 13.14 -3.63 19.94
CA GLY A 152 12.43 -2.37 19.78
C GLY A 152 10.97 -2.50 20.20
N ARG A 153 10.32 -1.36 20.46
CA ARG A 153 8.90 -1.30 20.81
C ARG A 153 8.21 -0.21 20.00
N ALA A 154 6.96 -0.46 19.63
CA ALA A 154 6.10 0.52 18.97
C ALA A 154 4.64 0.32 19.42
N LYS A 155 3.86 1.40 19.39
CA LYS A 155 2.41 1.33 19.68
C LYS A 155 1.69 0.45 18.67
N SER A 156 2.02 0.58 17.38
CA SER A 156 1.52 -0.31 16.35
C SER A 156 2.46 -0.40 15.16
N VAL A 157 2.40 -1.51 14.44
CA VAL A 157 3.06 -1.71 13.16
C VAL A 157 2.04 -2.23 12.16
N GLU A 158 1.95 -1.53 11.02
CA GLU A 158 1.11 -1.90 9.88
C GLU A 158 1.99 -2.39 8.73
N ILE A 159 1.68 -3.57 8.19
CA ILE A 159 2.44 -4.20 7.12
C ILE A 159 1.47 -4.58 6.00
N THR A 160 1.71 -4.04 4.81
CA THR A 160 1.00 -4.38 3.58
C THR A 160 1.85 -5.34 2.75
N LYS A 161 1.39 -5.66 1.53
CA LYS A 161 2.19 -6.42 0.56
C LYS A 161 3.51 -5.73 0.19
N ASP A 162 3.52 -4.41 0.16
CA ASP A 162 4.60 -3.63 -0.45
C ASP A 162 5.30 -2.68 0.54
N SER A 163 4.70 -2.39 1.70
CA SER A 163 5.22 -1.45 2.69
C SER A 163 5.06 -1.91 4.15
N THR A 164 5.88 -1.34 5.02
CA THR A 164 5.75 -1.44 6.49
C THR A 164 5.84 -0.06 7.11
N THR A 165 4.91 0.23 8.01
CA THR A 165 4.82 1.49 8.76
C THR A 165 4.89 1.20 10.25
N ILE A 166 5.90 1.78 10.91
CA ILE A 166 6.06 1.75 12.37
C ILE A 166 5.45 3.04 12.93
N ILE A 167 4.48 2.90 13.82
CA ILE A 167 3.71 4.02 14.38
C ILE A 167 4.02 4.13 15.88
N ASP A 168 4.43 5.32 16.30
CA ASP A 168 4.75 5.67 17.68
C ASP A 168 5.82 4.72 18.26
N GLY A 169 7.03 4.82 17.69
CA GLY A 169 8.21 4.10 18.17
C GLY A 169 8.61 4.60 19.56
N LEU A 170 8.80 3.70 20.52
CA LEU A 170 9.06 4.06 21.92
C LEU A 170 10.55 4.31 22.21
N GLY A 171 11.28 4.88 21.24
CA GLY A 171 12.66 5.30 21.39
C GLY A 171 12.82 6.57 22.24
N GLU A 172 14.01 6.77 22.79
CA GLU A 172 14.31 8.00 23.53
C GLU A 172 14.44 9.19 22.57
N LYS A 173 13.59 10.22 22.73
CA LYS A 173 13.61 11.44 21.89
C LYS A 173 15.00 12.05 21.72
N LYS A 174 15.80 12.04 22.79
CA LYS A 174 17.17 12.57 22.77
C LYS A 174 18.09 11.81 21.81
N GLU A 175 17.99 10.49 21.75
CA GLU A 175 18.79 9.69 20.82
C GLU A 175 18.27 9.84 19.38
N ILE A 176 16.95 10.00 19.18
CA ILE A 176 16.37 10.34 17.87
C ILE A 176 16.91 11.68 17.37
N GLU A 177 16.86 12.73 18.19
CA GLU A 177 17.38 14.07 17.83
C GLU A 177 18.88 14.03 17.50
N LYS A 178 19.66 13.27 18.27
CA LYS A 178 21.10 13.07 18.02
C LYS A 178 21.34 12.34 16.70
N ARG A 179 20.52 11.33 16.38
CA ARG A 179 20.60 10.61 15.10
C ARG A 179 20.23 11.52 13.91
N VAL A 180 19.20 12.34 14.07
CA VAL A 180 18.79 13.37 13.09
C VAL A 180 19.91 14.38 12.87
N ALA A 181 20.54 14.88 13.94
CA ALA A 181 21.67 15.81 13.85
C ALA A 181 22.88 15.18 13.13
N GLN A 182 23.18 13.91 13.41
CA GLN A 182 24.22 13.17 12.71
C GLN A 182 23.94 13.09 11.20
N LEU A 183 22.71 12.77 10.80
CA LEU A 183 22.33 12.67 9.39
C LEU A 183 22.38 14.04 8.68
N ARG A 184 21.95 15.12 9.35
CA ARG A 184 22.07 16.48 8.79
C ARG A 184 23.51 16.86 8.50
N ARG A 185 24.42 16.54 9.42
CA ARG A 185 25.85 16.77 9.21
C ARG A 185 26.40 15.95 8.03
N GLN A 186 25.99 14.69 7.90
CA GLN A 186 26.38 13.84 6.77
C GLN A 186 25.88 14.36 5.41
N VAL A 187 24.69 14.97 5.37
CA VAL A 187 24.16 15.65 4.17
C VAL A 187 25.04 16.84 3.75
N GLU A 188 25.52 17.62 4.72
CA GLU A 188 26.34 18.82 4.48
C GLU A 188 27.79 18.46 4.10
N GLU A 189 28.37 17.43 4.71
CA GLU A 189 29.76 17.02 4.49
C GLU A 189 29.96 16.20 3.21
N THR A 190 28.91 15.61 2.64
CA THR A 190 29.05 14.79 1.43
C THR A 190 29.08 15.62 0.15
N GLU A 191 30.09 15.36 -0.68
CA GLU A 191 30.21 15.92 -2.03
C GLU A 191 29.45 15.09 -3.08
N SER A 192 29.07 13.86 -2.74
CA SER A 192 28.32 12.94 -3.59
C SER A 192 26.82 13.27 -3.56
N GLU A 193 26.27 13.69 -4.70
CA GLU A 193 24.84 13.97 -4.85
C GLU A 193 23.98 12.74 -4.56
N TYR A 194 24.46 11.55 -4.97
CA TYR A 194 23.81 10.29 -4.66
C TYR A 194 23.71 10.05 -3.14
N ASP A 195 24.82 10.21 -2.41
CA ASP A 195 24.79 10.00 -0.95
C ASP A 195 23.96 11.06 -0.25
N ARG A 196 23.99 12.30 -0.74
CA ARG A 196 23.16 13.40 -0.23
C ARG A 196 21.68 13.06 -0.34
N GLU A 197 21.23 12.59 -1.50
CA GLU A 197 19.86 12.13 -1.72
C GLU A 197 19.50 11.00 -0.75
N LYS A 198 20.41 10.02 -0.55
CA LYS A 198 20.14 8.87 0.33
C LYS A 198 20.15 9.22 1.82
N PHE A 199 20.95 10.20 2.24
CA PHE A 199 20.86 10.75 3.59
C PHE A 199 19.57 11.57 3.77
N HIS A 200 19.13 12.32 2.77
CA HIS A 200 17.84 13.02 2.80
C HIS A 200 16.66 12.05 2.93
N GLU A 201 16.65 10.94 2.20
CA GLU A 201 15.61 9.91 2.34
C GLU A 201 15.51 9.38 3.77
N ARG A 202 16.66 9.07 4.39
CA ARG A 202 16.72 8.54 5.75
C ARG A 202 16.34 9.59 6.80
N LEU A 203 16.83 10.82 6.62
CA LEU A 203 16.49 11.96 7.46
C LEU A 203 14.98 12.20 7.43
N ALA A 204 14.38 12.25 6.24
CA ALA A 204 12.94 12.42 6.05
C ALA A 204 12.16 11.32 6.78
N LYS A 205 12.59 10.05 6.69
CA LYS A 205 11.92 8.95 7.39
C LYS A 205 11.98 9.06 8.92
N LEU A 206 13.00 9.70 9.48
CA LEU A 206 13.10 9.93 10.93
C LEU A 206 12.40 11.21 11.40
N THR A 207 12.32 12.24 10.54
CA THR A 207 11.76 13.54 10.93
C THR A 207 10.31 13.74 10.54
N SER A 208 9.80 13.02 9.54
CA SER A 208 8.50 13.34 8.94
C SER A 208 7.30 12.90 9.76
N GLY A 209 7.51 12.11 10.82
CA GLY A 209 6.43 11.58 11.65
C GLY A 209 5.42 10.76 10.85
N VAL A 210 4.45 10.21 11.56
CA VAL A 210 3.27 9.56 10.97
C VAL A 210 2.06 10.33 11.47
N ALA A 211 1.32 10.96 10.56
CA ALA A 211 0.03 11.54 10.88
C ALA A 211 -0.98 10.40 11.00
N VAL A 212 -1.62 10.29 12.16
CA VAL A 212 -2.63 9.27 12.45
C VAL A 212 -3.98 9.95 12.55
N ILE A 213 -4.90 9.55 11.68
CA ILE A 213 -6.30 9.96 11.71
C ILE A 213 -7.09 8.84 12.38
N SER A 214 -7.53 9.07 13.62
CA SER A 214 -8.36 8.12 14.34
C SER A 214 -9.82 8.45 14.05
N VAL A 215 -10.50 7.58 13.30
CA VAL A 215 -11.86 7.82 12.81
C VAL A 215 -12.87 7.52 13.90
N GLY A 216 -13.62 8.54 14.32
CA GLY A 216 -14.70 8.38 15.28
C GLY A 216 -16.06 8.20 14.60
N ALA A 217 -16.92 7.39 15.20
CA ALA A 217 -18.32 7.25 14.78
C ALA A 217 -19.19 6.73 15.93
N VAL A 218 -20.51 6.86 15.77
CA VAL A 218 -21.49 6.42 16.79
C VAL A 218 -21.71 4.91 16.75
N THR A 219 -21.54 4.28 15.58
CA THR A 219 -21.67 2.83 15.40
C THR A 219 -20.46 2.25 14.69
N GLU A 220 -20.15 0.98 14.96
CA GLU A 220 -19.03 0.28 14.31
C GLU A 220 -19.18 0.22 12.78
N ALA A 221 -20.41 0.03 12.29
CA ALA A 221 -20.68 0.00 10.84
C ALA A 221 -20.37 1.34 10.17
N GLU A 222 -20.77 2.46 10.80
CA GLU A 222 -20.47 3.81 10.33
C GLU A 222 -18.97 4.12 10.41
N MET A 223 -18.30 3.68 11.49
CA MET A 223 -16.85 3.83 11.67
C MET A 223 -16.10 3.17 10.51
N LYS A 224 -16.43 1.91 10.21
CA LYS A 224 -15.82 1.15 9.11
C LYS A 224 -16.07 1.79 7.75
N GLN A 225 -17.29 2.23 7.48
CA GLN A 225 -17.61 2.93 6.22
C GLN A 225 -16.87 4.27 6.10
N THR A 226 -16.77 5.02 7.19
CA THR A 226 -16.10 6.34 7.19
C THR A 226 -14.60 6.20 7.08
N LYS A 227 -14.01 5.22 7.77
CA LYS A 227 -12.60 4.84 7.64
C LYS A 227 -12.26 4.48 6.19
N ALA A 228 -13.01 3.57 5.58
CA ALA A 228 -12.78 3.16 4.19
C ALA A 228 -12.85 4.35 3.22
N ARG A 229 -13.83 5.27 3.39
CA ARG A 229 -13.91 6.49 2.57
C ARG A 229 -12.71 7.42 2.77
N MET A 230 -12.20 7.53 3.99
CA MET A 230 -11.00 8.33 4.26
C MET A 230 -9.75 7.67 3.66
N GLU A 231 -9.65 6.35 3.68
CA GLU A 231 -8.55 5.60 3.04
C GLU A 231 -8.57 5.80 1.53
N ASP A 232 -9.73 5.68 0.89
CA ASP A 232 -9.91 5.98 -0.52
C ASP A 232 -9.51 7.43 -0.86
N ALA A 233 -9.94 8.40 -0.04
CA ALA A 233 -9.59 9.81 -0.23
C ALA A 233 -8.07 10.06 -0.06
N LEU A 234 -7.43 9.38 0.89
CA LEU A 234 -5.98 9.46 1.09
C LEU A 234 -5.23 8.90 -0.13
N HIS A 235 -5.62 7.74 -0.63
CA HIS A 235 -5.02 7.13 -1.81
C HIS A 235 -5.23 7.98 -3.07
N ALA A 236 -6.43 8.52 -3.26
CA ALA A 236 -6.73 9.43 -4.36
C ALA A 236 -5.87 10.70 -4.30
N THR A 237 -5.73 11.30 -3.11
CA THR A 237 -4.90 12.50 -2.91
C THR A 237 -3.43 12.23 -3.21
N ARG A 238 -2.89 11.09 -2.74
CA ARG A 238 -1.51 10.68 -3.07
C ARG A 238 -1.31 10.51 -4.57
N ALA A 239 -2.22 9.78 -5.22
CA ALA A 239 -2.18 9.57 -6.67
C ALA A 239 -2.27 10.89 -7.46
N ALA A 240 -3.04 11.87 -6.96
CA ALA A 240 -3.19 13.18 -7.57
C ALA A 240 -1.93 14.05 -7.42
N VAL A 241 -1.23 13.96 -6.27
CA VAL A 241 0.04 14.65 -6.07
C VAL A 241 1.14 14.08 -6.98
N GLU A 242 1.15 12.77 -7.20
CA GLU A 242 2.18 12.11 -8.01
C GLU A 242 2.08 12.41 -9.51
N GLU A 243 0.88 12.30 -10.10
CA GLU A 243 0.72 12.41 -11.56
C GLU A 243 -0.25 13.53 -12.01
N GLY A 244 -0.76 14.33 -11.07
CA GLY A 244 -1.72 15.38 -11.35
C GLY A 244 -3.18 14.90 -11.42
N ILE A 245 -4.05 15.81 -11.86
CA ILE A 245 -5.51 15.64 -11.86
C ILE A 245 -6.09 15.87 -13.26
N LEU A 246 -7.22 15.23 -13.52
CA LEU A 246 -7.98 15.27 -14.78
C LEU A 246 -9.43 15.67 -14.52
N PRO A 247 -10.18 16.17 -15.53
CA PRO A 247 -11.62 16.35 -15.39
C PRO A 247 -12.27 14.98 -15.17
N GLY A 248 -12.99 14.84 -14.05
CA GLY A 248 -13.52 13.56 -13.60
C GLY A 248 -14.77 13.12 -14.36
N GLY A 249 -15.49 12.16 -13.78
CA GLY A 249 -16.80 11.72 -14.32
C GLY A 249 -16.71 11.04 -15.69
N GLY A 250 -15.56 10.43 -16.01
CA GLY A 250 -15.32 9.79 -17.31
C GLY A 250 -15.01 10.76 -18.45
N VAL A 251 -15.02 12.08 -18.21
CA VAL A 251 -14.75 13.10 -19.25
C VAL A 251 -13.36 12.95 -19.82
N ALA A 252 -12.34 12.74 -18.99
CA ALA A 252 -10.97 12.57 -19.47
C ALA A 252 -10.81 11.40 -20.47
N LEU A 253 -11.54 10.31 -20.27
CA LEU A 253 -11.53 9.15 -21.17
C LEU A 253 -12.23 9.46 -22.49
N LEU A 254 -13.36 10.17 -22.46
CA LEU A 254 -14.00 10.68 -23.68
C LEU A 254 -13.07 11.57 -24.50
N ARG A 255 -12.35 12.49 -23.83
CA ARG A 255 -11.40 13.39 -24.52
C ARG A 255 -10.19 12.67 -25.11
N ALA A 256 -9.91 11.44 -24.70
CA ALA A 256 -8.85 10.61 -25.27
C ALA A 256 -9.25 9.92 -26.60
N ILE A 257 -10.55 9.83 -26.91
CA ILE A 257 -11.06 9.12 -28.09
C ILE A 257 -10.42 9.60 -29.41
N PRO A 258 -10.34 10.91 -29.71
CA PRO A 258 -9.73 11.38 -30.97
C PRO A 258 -8.27 10.96 -31.12
N ALA A 259 -7.51 10.91 -30.02
CA ALA A 259 -6.12 10.47 -30.03
C ALA A 259 -6.00 8.97 -30.34
N VAL A 260 -6.94 8.15 -29.84
CA VAL A 260 -7.03 6.72 -30.14
C VAL A 260 -7.41 6.49 -31.60
N GLU A 261 -8.41 7.21 -32.10
CA GLU A 261 -8.89 7.08 -33.49
C GLU A 261 -7.85 7.50 -34.54
N ALA A 262 -6.96 8.42 -34.17
CA ALA A 262 -5.86 8.90 -35.01
C ALA A 262 -4.70 7.90 -35.18
N VAL A 263 -4.67 6.81 -34.39
CA VAL A 263 -3.65 5.77 -34.51
C VAL A 263 -3.77 5.08 -35.88
N LYS A 264 -2.65 5.05 -36.62
CA LYS A 264 -2.58 4.41 -37.93
C LYS A 264 -2.45 2.89 -37.77
N ALA A 265 -3.46 2.16 -38.20
CA ALA A 265 -3.51 0.71 -38.14
C ALA A 265 -4.18 0.13 -39.40
N ARG A 266 -4.00 -1.17 -39.66
CA ARG A 266 -4.59 -1.85 -40.84
C ARG A 266 -5.22 -3.18 -40.44
N GLY A 267 -6.22 -3.62 -41.20
CA GLY A 267 -6.91 -4.89 -40.95
C GLY A 267 -7.48 -4.96 -39.53
N ASP A 268 -7.27 -6.08 -38.85
CA ASP A 268 -7.83 -6.36 -37.51
C ASP A 268 -7.34 -5.38 -36.44
N GLU A 269 -6.17 -4.77 -36.60
CA GLU A 269 -5.70 -3.74 -35.68
C GLU A 269 -6.63 -2.51 -35.66
N ARG A 270 -7.30 -2.20 -36.79
CA ARG A 270 -8.29 -1.11 -36.84
C ARG A 270 -9.53 -1.45 -36.02
N ILE A 271 -9.95 -2.70 -36.02
CA ILE A 271 -11.07 -3.18 -35.18
C ILE A 271 -10.70 -3.02 -33.70
N GLY A 272 -9.44 -3.30 -33.32
CA GLY A 272 -8.94 -3.06 -31.97
C GLY A 272 -9.04 -1.59 -31.53
N ILE A 273 -8.74 -0.64 -32.43
CA ILE A 273 -8.90 0.80 -32.18
C ILE A 273 -10.38 1.14 -31.94
N GLU A 274 -11.29 0.63 -32.76
CA GLU A 274 -12.73 0.88 -32.64
C GLU A 274 -13.31 0.32 -31.32
N ILE A 275 -12.85 -0.87 -30.90
CA ILE A 275 -13.21 -1.45 -29.60
C ILE A 275 -12.77 -0.53 -28.47
N LEU A 276 -11.52 -0.03 -28.51
CA LEU A 276 -10.99 0.85 -27.46
C LEU A 276 -11.73 2.19 -27.43
N ALA A 277 -11.94 2.82 -28.58
CA ALA A 277 -12.69 4.08 -28.70
C ALA A 277 -14.09 3.96 -28.09
N ARG A 278 -14.81 2.88 -28.40
CA ARG A 278 -16.12 2.61 -27.82
C ARG A 278 -16.05 2.35 -26.31
N ALA A 279 -15.05 1.62 -25.83
CA ALA A 279 -14.89 1.31 -24.41
C ALA A 279 -14.63 2.56 -23.55
N LEU A 280 -13.96 3.58 -24.11
CA LEU A 280 -13.69 4.85 -23.42
C LEU A 280 -14.97 5.65 -23.07
N GLU A 281 -16.08 5.40 -23.78
CA GLU A 281 -17.38 6.02 -23.48
C GLU A 281 -18.10 5.36 -22.31
N ALA A 282 -17.76 4.10 -21.98
CA ALA A 282 -18.49 3.31 -21.00
C ALA A 282 -18.54 3.94 -19.59
N PRO A 283 -17.45 4.55 -19.05
CA PRO A 283 -17.48 5.10 -17.70
C PRO A 283 -18.47 6.26 -17.52
N ILE A 284 -18.51 7.22 -18.45
CA ILE A 284 -19.47 8.34 -18.35
C ILE A 284 -20.92 7.86 -18.52
N ARG A 285 -21.15 6.85 -19.38
CA ARG A 285 -22.46 6.25 -19.60
C ARG A 285 -22.94 5.59 -18.32
N GLN A 286 -22.11 4.74 -17.73
CA GLN A 286 -22.45 4.05 -16.50
C GLN A 286 -22.72 5.00 -15.33
N ILE A 287 -21.92 6.08 -15.20
CA ILE A 287 -22.14 7.10 -14.17
C ILE A 287 -23.50 7.78 -14.38
N SER A 288 -23.82 8.15 -15.62
CA SER A 288 -25.07 8.84 -15.97
C SER A 288 -26.30 7.94 -15.81
N ASP A 289 -26.21 6.67 -16.21
CA ASP A 289 -27.25 5.66 -16.04
C ASP A 289 -27.55 5.44 -14.54
N ASN A 290 -26.52 5.40 -13.70
CA ASN A 290 -26.66 5.29 -12.25
C ASN A 290 -27.32 6.54 -11.62
N CYS A 291 -27.24 7.69 -12.30
CA CYS A 291 -27.94 8.92 -11.92
C CYS A 291 -29.38 8.99 -12.44
N GLY A 292 -29.84 8.00 -13.21
CA GLY A 292 -31.19 7.94 -13.76
C GLY A 292 -31.38 8.67 -15.09
N GLU A 293 -30.30 9.09 -15.76
CA GLU A 293 -30.33 9.69 -17.09
C GLU A 293 -29.93 8.69 -18.17
N ASP A 294 -30.16 9.02 -19.44
CA ASP A 294 -29.66 8.22 -20.58
C ASP A 294 -28.17 8.50 -20.81
N GLY A 295 -27.31 7.55 -20.44
CA GLY A 295 -25.88 7.71 -20.56
C GLY A 295 -25.38 7.91 -21.98
N ALA A 296 -26.04 7.36 -23.00
CA ALA A 296 -25.64 7.56 -24.39
C ALA A 296 -25.84 9.02 -24.80
N VAL A 297 -27.00 9.60 -24.44
CA VAL A 297 -27.30 11.02 -24.69
C VAL A 297 -26.30 11.93 -23.96
N ILE A 298 -26.02 11.66 -22.68
CA ILE A 298 -25.06 12.45 -21.92
C ILE A 298 -23.65 12.35 -22.52
N ALA A 299 -23.20 11.14 -22.86
CA ALA A 299 -21.88 10.92 -23.45
C ALA A 299 -21.72 11.65 -24.77
N ASP A 300 -22.73 11.60 -25.65
CA ASP A 300 -22.72 12.28 -26.94
C ASP A 300 -22.70 13.81 -26.77
N GLU A 301 -23.53 14.37 -25.89
CA GLU A 301 -23.56 15.82 -25.62
C GLU A 301 -22.21 16.32 -25.06
N VAL A 302 -21.61 15.57 -24.11
CA VAL A 302 -20.28 15.90 -23.59
C VAL A 302 -19.23 15.79 -24.70
N LYS A 303 -19.26 14.73 -25.51
CA LYS A 303 -18.31 14.49 -26.61
C LYS A 303 -18.36 15.59 -27.67
N SER A 304 -19.55 16.08 -28.00
CA SER A 304 -19.79 17.17 -28.96
C SER A 304 -19.39 18.56 -28.46
N ASN A 305 -19.04 18.72 -27.18
CA ASN A 305 -18.63 20.00 -26.62
C ASN A 305 -17.15 20.32 -26.93
N ASP A 306 -16.89 21.50 -27.48
CA ASP A 306 -15.54 21.98 -27.82
C ASP A 306 -14.65 22.26 -26.60
N LYS A 307 -15.25 22.44 -25.41
CA LYS A 307 -14.50 22.73 -24.19
C LYS A 307 -14.07 21.43 -23.53
N THR A 308 -12.76 21.20 -23.46
CA THR A 308 -12.14 20.00 -22.89
C THR A 308 -12.64 19.65 -21.49
N ASN A 309 -12.86 20.67 -20.65
CA ASN A 309 -13.20 20.51 -19.24
C ASN A 309 -14.70 20.41 -18.97
N VAL A 310 -15.55 20.57 -19.98
CA VAL A 310 -17.00 20.47 -19.78
C VAL A 310 -17.40 19.00 -19.70
N GLY A 311 -18.19 18.67 -18.68
CA GLY A 311 -18.75 17.36 -18.42
C GLY A 311 -20.12 17.45 -17.77
N TYR A 312 -20.64 16.31 -17.33
CA TYR A 312 -21.94 16.20 -16.68
C TYR A 312 -21.75 15.91 -15.19
N ASN A 313 -22.32 16.76 -14.33
CA ASN A 313 -22.37 16.53 -12.90
C ASN A 313 -23.63 15.72 -12.55
N GLY A 314 -23.44 14.42 -12.28
CA GLY A 314 -24.52 13.51 -11.90
C GLY A 314 -25.20 13.79 -10.55
N ALA A 315 -24.59 14.59 -9.68
CA ALA A 315 -25.22 15.01 -8.42
C ALA A 315 -26.20 16.18 -8.61
N THR A 316 -25.95 17.06 -9.59
CA THR A 316 -26.79 18.25 -9.84
C THR A 316 -27.60 18.18 -11.13
N GLY A 317 -27.30 17.24 -12.00
CA GLY A 317 -27.96 17.06 -13.29
C GLY A 317 -27.56 18.08 -14.36
N LYS A 318 -26.40 18.75 -14.21
CA LYS A 318 -26.01 19.89 -15.06
C LYS A 318 -24.70 19.66 -15.78
N TYR A 319 -24.59 20.26 -16.97
CA TYR A 319 -23.31 20.39 -17.67
C TYR A 319 -22.48 21.53 -17.08
N VAL A 320 -21.29 21.21 -16.60
CA VAL A 320 -20.43 22.13 -15.85
C VAL A 320 -18.98 22.01 -16.29
N ASP A 321 -18.17 23.01 -15.94
CA ASP A 321 -16.71 22.88 -15.97
C ASP A 321 -16.29 22.02 -14.77
N MET A 322 -15.79 20.81 -15.04
CA MET A 322 -15.52 19.80 -14.02
C MET A 322 -14.50 20.26 -12.99
N PHE A 323 -13.50 21.07 -13.38
CA PHE A 323 -12.52 21.60 -12.44
C PHE A 323 -13.13 22.67 -11.53
N LYS A 324 -13.94 23.57 -12.08
CA LYS A 324 -14.58 24.64 -11.28
C LYS A 324 -15.58 24.08 -10.28
N ASP A 325 -16.23 22.98 -10.64
CA ASP A 325 -17.20 22.30 -9.79
C ASP A 325 -16.56 21.27 -8.82
N GLY A 326 -15.22 21.09 -8.90
CA GLY A 326 -14.47 20.20 -8.01
C GLY A 326 -14.57 18.71 -8.34
N ILE A 327 -15.08 18.34 -9.52
CA ILE A 327 -15.19 16.96 -9.98
C ILE A 327 -13.91 16.58 -10.72
N ILE A 328 -12.94 16.08 -9.96
CA ILE A 328 -11.60 15.77 -10.45
C ILE A 328 -11.23 14.33 -10.13
N ASP A 329 -10.50 13.70 -11.06
CA ASP A 329 -9.96 12.35 -10.88
C ASP A 329 -8.43 12.38 -10.93
N PRO A 330 -7.72 11.61 -10.09
CA PRO A 330 -6.27 11.47 -10.19
C PRO A 330 -5.85 10.85 -11.53
N ALA A 331 -4.91 11.47 -12.24
CA ALA A 331 -4.46 11.00 -13.56
C ALA A 331 -3.92 9.57 -13.51
N LYS A 332 -3.17 9.25 -12.45
CA LYS A 332 -2.62 7.92 -12.18
C LYS A 332 -3.70 6.84 -12.13
N VAL A 333 -4.85 7.14 -11.51
CA VAL A 333 -5.96 6.17 -11.36
C VAL A 333 -6.61 5.90 -12.72
N VAL A 334 -6.98 6.95 -13.46
CA VAL A 334 -7.62 6.84 -14.78
C VAL A 334 -6.73 6.06 -15.75
N LYS A 335 -5.44 6.39 -15.79
CA LYS A 335 -4.45 5.70 -16.65
C LYS A 335 -4.27 4.24 -16.25
N SER A 336 -4.15 3.95 -14.95
CA SER A 336 -3.93 2.59 -14.47
C SER A 336 -5.15 1.71 -14.72
N ALA A 337 -6.36 2.23 -14.47
CA ALA A 337 -7.61 1.53 -14.75
C ALA A 337 -7.72 1.13 -16.24
N LEU A 338 -7.47 2.08 -17.16
CA LEU A 338 -7.49 1.79 -18.60
C LEU A 338 -6.45 0.74 -19.01
N ARG A 339 -5.22 0.86 -18.51
CA ARG A 339 -4.13 -0.09 -18.83
C ARG A 339 -4.43 -1.49 -18.33
N TYR A 340 -4.93 -1.64 -17.09
CA TYR A 340 -5.26 -2.95 -16.54
C TYR A 340 -6.46 -3.58 -17.26
N ALA A 341 -7.50 -2.79 -17.54
CA ALA A 341 -8.65 -3.26 -18.32
C ALA A 341 -8.22 -3.76 -19.70
N ALA A 342 -7.42 -2.97 -20.43
CA ALA A 342 -6.91 -3.36 -21.75
C ALA A 342 -6.01 -4.61 -21.68
N SER A 343 -5.16 -4.71 -20.65
CA SER A 343 -4.27 -5.85 -20.46
C SER A 343 -5.04 -7.16 -20.24
N ILE A 344 -6.06 -7.15 -19.38
CA ILE A 344 -6.89 -8.33 -19.11
C ILE A 344 -7.77 -8.67 -20.32
N ALA A 345 -8.38 -7.66 -20.96
CA ALA A 345 -9.19 -7.87 -22.15
C ALA A 345 -8.36 -8.49 -23.29
N GLY A 346 -7.14 -8.02 -23.53
CA GLY A 346 -6.24 -8.59 -24.54
C GLY A 346 -5.88 -10.07 -24.26
N LEU A 347 -5.65 -10.42 -23.00
CA LEU A 347 -5.45 -11.82 -22.60
C LEU A 347 -6.71 -12.67 -22.86
N MET A 348 -7.89 -12.16 -22.52
CA MET A 348 -9.16 -12.88 -22.71
C MET A 348 -9.47 -13.09 -24.20
N LEU A 349 -9.29 -12.06 -25.04
CA LEU A 349 -9.55 -12.14 -26.49
C LEU A 349 -8.64 -13.13 -27.22
N THR A 350 -7.44 -13.39 -26.69
CA THR A 350 -6.48 -14.34 -27.25
C THR A 350 -6.60 -15.74 -26.66
N THR A 351 -7.48 -15.94 -25.66
CA THR A 351 -7.69 -17.23 -25.02
C THR A 351 -8.52 -18.15 -25.92
N GLN A 352 -7.89 -19.18 -26.48
CA GLN A 352 -8.56 -20.20 -27.31
C GLN A 352 -8.97 -21.45 -26.51
N VAL A 353 -8.25 -21.75 -25.43
CA VAL A 353 -8.44 -22.97 -24.63
C VAL A 353 -8.38 -22.60 -23.15
N LEU A 354 -9.36 -23.06 -22.38
CA LEU A 354 -9.39 -22.95 -20.92
C LEU A 354 -9.32 -24.35 -20.31
N VAL A 355 -8.27 -24.63 -19.55
CA VAL A 355 -8.14 -25.87 -18.78
C VAL A 355 -8.58 -25.60 -17.35
N THR A 356 -9.52 -26.40 -16.85
CA THR A 356 -10.06 -26.24 -15.49
C THR A 356 -10.15 -27.58 -14.78
N ARG A 357 -10.13 -27.51 -13.45
CA ARG A 357 -10.36 -28.68 -12.59
C ARG A 357 -11.83 -29.09 -12.65
N THR A 358 -12.05 -30.39 -12.84
CA THR A 358 -13.37 -31.02 -12.89
C THR A 358 -13.97 -31.23 -11.50
N ASP A 359 -13.12 -31.26 -10.47
CA ASP A 359 -13.51 -31.33 -9.06
C ASP A 359 -13.73 -29.92 -8.48
N ASP A 360 -14.78 -29.80 -7.68
CA ASP A 360 -15.02 -28.65 -6.80
C ASP A 360 -14.24 -28.86 -5.49
N PRO A 361 -13.45 -27.87 -5.00
CA PRO A 361 -12.87 -27.91 -3.66
C PRO A 361 -13.89 -28.21 -2.54
N ALA A 362 -15.18 -27.92 -2.76
CA ALA A 362 -16.28 -28.21 -1.84
C ALA A 362 -17.00 -29.57 -2.11
N GLY A 363 -16.50 -30.40 -3.03
CA GLY A 363 -16.99 -31.77 -3.23
C GLY A 363 -18.16 -31.97 -4.21
N GLY A 364 -18.53 -30.95 -4.99
CA GLY A 364 -19.53 -31.05 -6.06
C GLY A 364 -18.95 -31.45 -7.43
N ALA A 365 -19.74 -32.17 -8.23
CA ALA A 365 -19.46 -32.34 -9.66
C ALA A 365 -19.88 -31.07 -10.41
N LYS A 366 -18.94 -30.39 -11.08
CA LYS A 366 -19.29 -29.22 -11.91
C LYS A 366 -20.14 -29.65 -13.12
N PRO A 367 -21.13 -28.82 -13.54
CA PRO A 367 -21.88 -29.08 -14.76
C PRO A 367 -20.94 -29.21 -15.96
N LYS A 368 -21.24 -30.14 -16.87
CA LYS A 368 -20.49 -30.27 -18.13
C LYS A 368 -20.62 -28.95 -18.90
N VAL A 369 -19.48 -28.31 -19.15
CA VAL A 369 -19.40 -27.18 -20.07
C VAL A 369 -19.45 -27.75 -21.48
N GLU A 370 -20.41 -27.29 -22.27
CA GLU A 370 -20.54 -27.69 -23.68
C GLU A 370 -19.27 -27.29 -24.45
N GLY A 371 -18.70 -28.23 -25.22
CA GLY A 371 -17.42 -28.04 -25.90
C GLY A 371 -16.16 -28.40 -25.08
N ALA A 372 -16.28 -28.80 -23.80
CA ALA A 372 -15.14 -29.26 -23.03
C ALA A 372 -14.66 -30.65 -23.47
N VAL A 373 -13.39 -30.75 -23.88
CA VAL A 373 -12.69 -32.03 -24.11
C VAL A 373 -12.08 -32.46 -22.77
N ARG A 374 -12.39 -33.69 -22.34
CA ARG A 374 -11.88 -34.27 -21.08
C ARG A 374 -10.58 -35.02 -21.29
#